data_AF-A0A2M7VTJ9-F1
#
_entry.id   AF-A0A2M7VTJ9-F1
#
_cell.length_a   1.000
_cell.length_b   1.000
_cell.length_c   1.000
_cell.angle_alpha   90.00
_cell.angle_beta   90.00
_cell.angle_gamma   90.00
#
_symmetry.space_group_name_H-M   'P 1'
#
loop_
_entity.id
_entity.type
_entity.pdbx_description
1 polymer ?
#
loop_
_entity_poly.entity_id
_entity_poly.type
_entity_poly.pdbx_seq_one_letter_code
_entity_poly.pdbx_strand_id
1 'polypeptide(L)' 'MNKLSVNHLLGIRYLEKRDIELILETATHFKEVINRPIKKVPSLRDITIANLFFE' A
#
# COMPACT_ATOMS: atom_id res chain seq x y z
N MET A 1 -7.14 0.04 12.43
CA MET A 1 -6.27 0.06 11.23
C MET A 1 -5.44 1.32 11.29
N ASN A 2 -4.11 1.20 11.23
CA ASN A 2 -3.24 2.37 11.07
C ASN A 2 -3.51 2.97 9.68
N LYS A 3 -3.61 4.30 9.60
CA LYS A 3 -3.77 5.05 8.37
C LYS A 3 -2.57 5.95 8.19
N LEU A 4 -2.26 6.28 6.94
CA LEU A 4 -1.28 7.31 6.63
C LEU A 4 -1.78 8.67 7.12
N SER A 5 -0.85 9.54 7.49
CA SER A 5 -1.13 10.94 7.88
C SER A 5 -1.68 11.78 6.71
N VAL A 6 -1.46 11.33 5.47
CA VAL A 6 -1.86 12.01 4.22
C VAL A 6 -2.93 11.24 3.45
N ASN A 7 -3.82 11.98 2.79
CA ASN A 7 -4.85 11.41 1.89
C ASN A 7 -4.31 11.13 0.48
N HIS A 8 -3.37 11.94 -0.01
CA HIS A 8 -2.79 11.82 -1.34
C HIS A 8 -1.28 11.61 -1.25
N LEU A 9 -0.80 10.45 -1.73
CA LEU A 9 0.62 10.12 -1.77
C LEU A 9 1.25 10.69 -3.05
N LEU A 10 1.61 11.98 -3.03
CA LEU A 10 2.24 12.69 -4.16
C LEU A 10 3.77 12.66 -4.11
N GLY A 11 4.35 12.24 -2.99
CA GLY A 11 5.79 12.18 -2.75
C GLY A 11 6.11 12.01 -1.27
N ILE A 12 7.39 11.92 -0.92
CA ILE A 12 7.83 11.61 0.45
C ILE A 12 7.94 12.84 1.36
N ARG A 13 7.84 14.06 0.82
CA ARG A 13 8.04 15.32 1.58
C ARG A 13 7.10 15.47 2.78
N TYR A 14 5.87 14.99 2.64
CA TYR A 14 4.81 15.14 3.65
C TYR A 14 4.59 13.87 4.47
N LEU A 15 5.44 12.85 4.29
CA LEU A 15 5.36 11.63 5.08
C LEU A 15 6.09 11.82 6.40
N GLU A 16 5.47 11.39 7.48
CA GLU A 16 6.13 11.24 8.76
C GLU A 16 6.90 9.91 8.79
N LYS A 17 7.88 9.79 9.69
CA LYS A 17 8.63 8.55 9.89
C LYS A 17 7.72 7.34 10.09
N ARG A 18 6.62 7.53 10.83
CA ARG A 18 5.62 6.49 11.10
C ARG A 18 4.88 6.03 9.85
N ASP A 19 4.63 6.93 8.90
CA ASP A 19 3.98 6.56 7.63
C ASP A 19 4.88 5.65 6.81
N ILE A 20 6.18 5.96 6.77
CA ILE A 20 7.19 5.16 6.07
C ILE A 20 7.30 3.78 6.72
N GLU A 21 7.39 3.74 8.05
CA GLU A 21 7.42 2.48 8.82
C GLU A 21 6.17 1.63 8.53
N LEU A 22 4.98 2.25 8.51
CA LEU A 22 3.72 1.57 8.20
C LEU A 22 3.71 0.99 6.77
N ILE A 23 4.19 1.75 5.78
CA ILE A 23 4.30 1.30 4.38
C ILE A 23 5.23 0.09 4.29
N LEU A 24 6.40 0.15 4.92
CA LEU A 24 7.40 -0.93 4.89
C LEU A 24 6.94 -2.20 5.62
N GLU A 25 6.30 -2.05 6.78
CA GLU A 25 5.68 -3.16 7.52
C GLU A 25 4.60 -3.84 6.66
N THR A 26 3.70 -3.03 6.08
CA THR A 26 2.63 -3.52 5.22
C THR A 26 3.20 -4.24 4.00
N ALA A 27 4.20 -3.67 3.32
CA ALA A 27 4.86 -4.28 2.17
C ALA A 27 5.53 -5.61 2.51
N THR A 28 6.18 -5.71 3.68
CA THR A 28 6.80 -6.95 4.16
C THR A 28 5.75 -8.04 4.36
N HIS A 29 4.63 -7.72 4.99
CA HIS A 29 3.53 -8.67 5.17
C HIS A 29 2.94 -9.13 3.82
N PHE A 30 2.71 -8.21 2.87
CA PHE A 30 2.20 -8.59 1.55
C PHE A 30 3.21 -9.42 0.73
N LYS A 31 4.51 -9.19 0.90
CA LYS A 31 5.56 -10.02 0.26
C LYS A 31 5.44 -11.48 0.66
N GLU A 32 5.15 -11.78 1.92
CA GLU A 32 4.91 -13.15 2.38
C GLU A 32 3.64 -13.75 1.77
N VAL A 33 2.58 -12.95 1.64
CA VAL A 33 1.30 -13.38 1.03
C VAL A 33 1.49 -13.81 -0.42
N ILE A 34 2.37 -13.16 -1.18
CA ILE A 34 2.66 -13.50 -2.58
C ILE A 34 3.21 -14.93 -2.72
N ASN A 35 3.94 -15.42 -1.73
CA ASN A 35 4.56 -16.74 -1.73
C ASN A 35 3.65 -17.85 -1.19
N ARG A 36 2.45 -17.52 -0.69
CA ARG A 36 1.51 -18.52 -0.17
C ARG A 36 0.86 -19.29 -1.33
N PRO A 37 0.60 -20.61 -1.18
CA PRO A 37 -0.07 -21.42 -2.20
C PRO A 37 -1.43 -20.87 -2.62
N ILE A 38 -2.11 -20.20 -1.68
CA ILE A 38 -3.39 -19.51 -1.90
C ILE A 38 -3.21 -18.05 -1.50
N LYS A 39 -3.14 -17.17 -2.50
CA LYS A 39 -2.97 -15.71 -2.34
C LYS A 39 -4.32 -15.02 -2.05
N LYS A 40 -5.07 -15.50 -1.05
CA LYS A 40 -6.36 -14.88 -0.68
C LYS A 40 -6.12 -13.71 0.27
N VAL A 41 -6.17 -12.49 -0.27
CA VAL A 41 -6.34 -11.24 0.47
C VAL A 41 -7.41 -10.40 -0.24
N PRO A 42 -8.57 -10.13 0.40
CA PRO A 42 -9.70 -9.48 -0.25
C PRO A 42 -9.57 -7.94 -0.34
N SER A 43 -8.39 -7.38 -0.08
CA SER A 43 -8.21 -5.96 0.27
C SER A 43 -8.64 -4.97 -0.82
N LEU A 44 -8.60 -5.37 -2.10
CA LEU A 44 -8.98 -4.54 -3.25
C LEU A 44 -10.15 -5.15 -4.05
N ARG A 45 -10.85 -6.15 -3.50
CA ARG A 45 -12.02 -6.70 -4.18
C ARG A 45 -13.06 -5.59 -4.37
N ASP A 46 -13.64 -5.54 -5.57
CA ASP A 46 -14.64 -4.53 -5.98
C ASP A 46 -14.11 -3.09 -6.03
N ILE A 47 -12.78 -2.89 -5.99
CA ILE A 47 -12.13 -1.59 -6.18
C ILE A 47 -11.53 -1.52 -7.59
N THR A 48 -11.87 -0.47 -8.35
CA THR A 48 -11.25 -0.18 -9.65
C THR A 48 -10.17 0.89 -9.48
N ILE A 49 -8.97 0.62 -10.01
CA ILE A 49 -7.83 1.55 -9.98
C ILE A 49 -7.60 2.05 -11.40
N ALA A 50 -7.66 3.37 -11.59
CA ALA A 50 -7.30 4.02 -12.85
C ALA A 50 -5.80 4.33 -12.86
N ASN A 51 -5.06 3.73 -13.80
CA ASN A 51 -3.65 4.00 -14.01
C ASN A 51 -3.49 4.96 -15.20
N LEU A 52 -2.97 6.16 -14.96
CA LEU A 52 -2.79 7.20 -15.98
C LEU A 52 -1.30 7.50 -16.14
N PHE A 53 -0.76 7.24 -17.33
CA PHE A 53 0.63 7.52 -17.71
C PHE A 53 0.65 8.38 -18.98
N PHE A 54 1.41 9.48 -18.94
CA PHE A 54 1.59 10.43 -20.07
C PHE A 54 3.05 10.48 -20.56
N GLU A 55 3.89 9.61 -19.99
CA GLU A 55 5.31 9.44 -20.26
C GLU A 55 5.58 8.23 -21.17
#